data_AF-A0A177G9Y6-F1
#
_entry.id   AF-A0A177G9Y6-F1
#
_cell.length_a   1.000
_cell.length_b   1.000
_cell.length_c   1.000
_cell.angle_alpha   90.00
_cell.angle_beta   90.00
_cell.angle_gamma   90.00
#
_symmetry.space_group_name_H-M   'P 1'
#
loop_
_entity.id
_entity.type
_entity.pdbx_description
1 polymer ?
#
loop_
_entity_poly.entity_id
_entity_poly.type
_entity_poly.pdbx_seq_one_letter_code
_entity_poly.pdbx_strand_id
1 'polypeptide(L)'
;MVPVGPYANIVVSFEVLVGMMINALATGVVFARFARPRARIMFSNTAVISNENGIPALCIRIANLRLSVILSVDVEVSLSRLVMSENGHLVRQFDQLLLVQSHVPVLRFAFVMAHVIGPESPLHGKSMAELEKEEAEIVVTVTGTDEALGQTVFARTAYRFDRVHHNHRFVDIVLSRPDGRIAVDYTRFHDIEKH
;
A
#
# COMPACT_ATOMS: atom_id res chain seq x y z
N MET A 1 32.53 -1.37 46.39
CA MET A 1 33.45 -2.40 46.95
C MET A 1 34.51 -2.69 45.91
N VAL A 2 35.79 -2.82 46.29
CA VAL A 2 36.89 -3.11 45.35
C VAL A 2 37.18 -4.61 45.38
N PRO A 3 37.27 -5.31 44.23
CA PRO A 3 37.62 -6.73 44.20
C PRO A 3 39.05 -6.92 44.73
N VAL A 4 39.24 -7.90 45.61
CA VAL A 4 40.54 -8.24 46.19
C VAL A 4 40.95 -9.64 45.71
N GLY A 5 42.14 -9.74 45.11
CA GLY A 5 42.69 -10.99 44.59
C GLY A 5 42.47 -11.22 43.08
N PRO A 6 43.27 -12.11 42.46
CA PRO A 6 43.27 -12.32 41.00
C PRO A 6 41.94 -12.86 40.48
N TYR A 7 41.31 -13.80 41.19
CA TYR A 7 40.02 -14.38 40.79
C TYR A 7 38.89 -13.35 40.79
N ALA A 8 38.82 -12.48 41.81
CA ALA A 8 37.82 -11.42 41.88
C ALA A 8 37.99 -10.41 40.73
N ASN A 9 39.22 -10.04 40.39
CA ASN A 9 39.51 -9.15 39.26
C ASN A 9 39.12 -9.77 37.90
N ILE A 10 39.34 -11.09 37.72
CA ILE A 10 38.91 -11.80 36.49
C ILE A 10 37.39 -11.79 36.36
N VAL A 11 36.67 -12.09 37.45
CA VAL A 11 35.20 -12.09 37.45
C VAL A 11 34.65 -10.70 37.10
N VAL A 12 35.16 -9.65 37.75
CA VAL A 12 34.75 -8.26 37.45
C VAL A 12 35.08 -7.87 36.01
N SER A 13 36.24 -8.27 35.47
CA SER A 13 36.59 -7.98 34.08
C SER A 13 35.63 -8.66 33.09
N PHE A 14 35.26 -9.92 33.36
CA PHE A 14 34.29 -10.65 32.55
C PHE A 14 32.89 -10.04 32.66
N GLU A 15 32.46 -9.66 33.87
CA GLU A 15 31.19 -8.98 34.11
C GLU A 15 31.11 -7.65 33.33
N VAL A 16 32.16 -6.84 33.38
CA VAL A 16 32.22 -5.56 32.64
C VAL A 16 32.18 -5.80 31.13
N LEU A 17 32.91 -6.79 30.61
CA LEU A 17 32.87 -7.15 29.19
C LEU A 17 31.45 -7.55 28.76
N VAL A 18 30.81 -8.44 29.52
CA VAL A 18 29.45 -8.90 29.25
C VAL A 18 28.47 -7.73 29.35
N GLY A 19 28.58 -6.87 30.36
CA GLY A 19 27.75 -5.68 30.53
C GLY A 19 27.86 -4.72 29.34
N MET A 20 29.08 -4.48 28.84
CA MET A 20 29.29 -3.68 27.63
C MET A 20 28.65 -4.32 26.39
N MET A 21 28.77 -5.65 26.22
CA MET A 21 28.14 -6.37 25.12
C MET A 21 26.61 -6.27 25.18
N ILE A 22 26.01 -6.47 26.36
CA ILE A 22 24.56 -6.36 26.55
C ILE A 22 24.09 -4.94 26.23
N ASN A 23 24.79 -3.91 26.72
CA ASN A 23 24.41 -2.52 26.45
C ASN A 23 24.50 -2.17 24.95
N ALA A 24 25.56 -2.63 24.27
CA ALA A 24 25.71 -2.45 22.83
C ALA A 24 24.57 -3.14 22.05
N LEU A 25 24.24 -4.38 22.41
CA LEU A 25 23.15 -5.13 21.80
C LEU A 25 21.78 -4.47 22.05
N ALA A 26 21.50 -4.04 23.29
CA ALA A 26 20.26 -3.37 23.64
C ALA A 26 20.07 -2.08 22.82
N THR A 27 21.12 -1.27 22.72
CA THR A 27 21.13 -0.05 21.90
C THR A 27 20.88 -0.38 20.43
N GLY A 28 21.57 -1.39 19.89
CA GLY A 28 21.38 -1.86 18.51
C GLY A 28 19.95 -2.31 18.22
N VAL A 29 19.32 -3.07 19.12
CA VAL A 29 17.92 -3.52 18.98
C VAL A 29 16.95 -2.34 19.00
N VAL A 30 17.17 -1.35 19.87
CA VAL A 30 16.33 -0.14 19.95
C VAL A 30 16.42 0.65 18.64
N PHE A 31 17.63 0.92 18.14
CA PHE A 31 17.82 1.59 16.85
C PHE A 31 17.19 0.80 15.70
N ALA A 32 17.36 -0.52 15.66
CA ALA A 32 16.75 -1.37 14.63
C ALA A 32 15.21 -1.33 14.63
N ARG A 33 14.57 -1.13 15.79
CA ARG A 33 13.11 -0.94 15.87
C ARG A 33 12.66 0.42 15.36
N PHE A 34 13.39 1.49 15.67
CA PHE A 34 13.07 2.84 15.20
C PHE A 34 13.38 3.06 13.71
N ALA A 35 14.42 2.39 13.20
CA ALA A 35 14.82 2.46 11.80
C ALA A 35 13.90 1.68 10.84
N ARG A 36 12.82 1.04 11.32
CA ARG A 36 11.82 0.40 10.45
C ARG A 36 10.74 1.40 10.05
N PRO A 37 10.72 1.86 8.78
CA PRO A 37 9.70 2.77 8.32
C PRO A 37 8.37 2.02 8.26
N ARG A 38 7.31 2.64 8.77
CA ARG A 38 5.93 2.15 8.57
C ARG A 38 5.23 3.08 7.60
N ALA A 39 5.07 2.64 6.35
CA ALA A 39 4.17 3.29 5.40
C ALA A 39 2.81 3.46 6.08
N ARG A 40 2.28 4.68 6.09
CA ARG A 40 0.86 4.91 6.41
C ARG A 40 0.14 5.33 5.13
N ILE A 41 0.16 4.42 4.16
CA ILE A 41 -0.64 4.55 2.94
C ILE A 41 -1.99 3.88 3.24
N MET A 42 -3.05 4.64 3.03
CA MET A 42 -4.44 4.18 3.17
C MET A 42 -5.01 3.89 1.80
N PHE A 43 -5.73 2.79 1.68
CA PHE A 43 -6.49 2.42 0.48
C PHE A 43 -7.97 2.68 0.73
N SER A 44 -8.73 2.96 -0.33
CA SER A 44 -10.19 2.97 -0.25
C SER A 44 -10.69 1.60 0.23
N ASN A 45 -11.86 1.56 0.87
CA ASN A 45 -12.41 0.27 1.35
C ASN A 45 -12.99 -0.55 0.20
N THR A 46 -13.30 0.13 -0.89
CA THR A 46 -13.92 -0.38 -2.11
C THR A 46 -13.13 0.12 -3.32
N ALA A 47 -13.27 -0.59 -4.43
CA ALA A 47 -12.92 -0.07 -5.74
C ALA A 47 -14.21 0.30 -6.47
N VAL A 48 -14.12 1.21 -7.44
CA VAL A 48 -15.28 1.62 -8.23
C VAL A 48 -14.99 1.48 -9.70
N ILE A 49 -15.98 1.07 -10.48
CA ILE A 49 -15.92 1.14 -11.94
C ILE A 49 -16.73 2.36 -12.35
N SER A 50 -16.01 3.43 -12.69
CA SER A 50 -16.59 4.65 -13.23
C SER A 50 -16.78 4.49 -14.73
N ASN A 51 -17.79 5.16 -15.28
CA ASN A 51 -18.02 5.21 -16.72
C ASN A 51 -18.01 6.67 -17.14
N GLU A 52 -16.87 7.13 -17.67
CA GLU A 52 -16.72 8.50 -18.16
C GLU A 52 -16.79 8.48 -19.69
N ASN A 53 -17.81 9.12 -20.26
CA ASN A 53 -18.02 9.21 -21.71
C ASN A 53 -18.08 7.84 -22.43
N GLY A 54 -18.64 6.82 -21.77
CA GLY A 54 -18.77 5.47 -22.34
C GLY A 54 -17.52 4.59 -22.20
N ILE A 55 -16.46 5.08 -21.54
CA ILE A 55 -15.24 4.34 -21.28
C ILE A 55 -15.27 3.86 -19.81
N PRO A 56 -15.46 2.56 -19.56
CA PRO A 56 -15.39 2.01 -18.20
C PRO A 56 -13.94 1.99 -17.70
N ALA A 57 -13.74 2.47 -16.48
CA ALA A 57 -12.44 2.47 -15.82
C ALA A 57 -12.55 1.99 -14.37
N LEU A 58 -11.70 1.04 -13.99
CA LEU A 58 -11.53 0.61 -12.60
C LEU A 58 -10.70 1.66 -11.86
N CYS A 59 -11.29 2.29 -10.86
CA CYS A 59 -10.70 3.34 -10.06
C CYS A 59 -10.45 2.88 -8.63
N ILE A 60 -9.25 3.17 -8.10
CA ILE A 60 -8.84 2.86 -6.74
C ILE A 60 -8.18 4.10 -6.14
N ARG A 61 -8.61 4.49 -4.94
CA ARG A 61 -8.05 5.66 -4.25
C ARG A 61 -7.02 5.24 -3.22
N ILE A 62 -5.89 5.92 -3.23
CA ILE A 62 -4.87 5.83 -2.20
C ILE A 62 -4.67 7.17 -1.52
N ALA A 63 -4.19 7.14 -0.28
CA ALA A 63 -3.89 8.31 0.50
C ALA A 63 -2.61 8.13 1.32
N ASN A 64 -1.85 9.21 1.46
CA ASN A 64 -0.85 9.37 2.48
C ASN A 64 -1.52 9.89 3.76
N LEU A 65 -1.29 9.21 4.90
CA LEU A 65 -1.77 9.61 6.21
C LEU A 65 -0.75 10.42 7.02
N ARG A 66 0.43 10.70 6.44
CA ARG A 66 1.48 11.52 7.05
C ARG A 66 1.49 12.91 6.43
N LEU A 67 2.06 13.86 7.18
CA LEU A 67 2.33 15.21 6.68
C LEU A 67 3.56 15.26 5.77
N SER A 68 4.52 14.35 5.98
CA SER A 68 5.67 14.15 5.09
C SER A 68 5.22 13.59 3.76
N VAL A 69 5.94 13.90 2.69
CA VAL A 69 5.61 13.43 1.35
C VAL A 69 6.13 12.00 1.13
N ILE A 70 5.47 11.24 0.26
CA ILE A 70 6.04 10.03 -0.33
C ILE A 70 6.46 10.35 -1.76
N LEU A 71 7.75 10.18 -2.04
CA LEU A 71 8.40 10.47 -3.32
C LEU A 71 8.44 9.20 -4.18
N SER A 72 8.40 9.39 -5.50
CA SER A 72 8.53 8.33 -6.50
C SER A 72 7.65 7.12 -6.19
N VAL A 73 6.35 7.35 -6.13
CA VAL A 73 5.38 6.30 -5.82
C VAL A 73 5.11 5.50 -7.08
N ASP A 74 5.41 4.20 -7.02
CA ASP A 74 5.06 3.25 -8.06
C ASP A 74 3.90 2.39 -7.59
N VAL A 75 2.92 2.21 -8.46
CA VAL A 75 1.72 1.43 -8.18
C VAL A 75 1.54 0.38 -9.26
N GLU A 76 1.36 -0.85 -8.81
CA GLU A 76 1.02 -1.98 -9.64
C GLU A 76 -0.35 -2.52 -9.21
N VAL A 77 -1.19 -2.79 -10.20
CA VAL A 77 -2.50 -3.40 -10.01
C VAL A 77 -2.56 -4.64 -10.87
N SER A 78 -2.98 -5.75 -10.29
CA SER A 78 -3.04 -7.04 -10.96
C SER A 78 -4.32 -7.77 -10.61
N LEU A 79 -4.93 -8.40 -11.61
CA LEU A 79 -6.05 -9.30 -11.46
C LEU A 79 -5.50 -10.69 -11.09
N SER A 80 -5.75 -11.11 -9.86
CA SER A 80 -5.38 -12.42 -9.35
C SER A 80 -6.52 -13.41 -9.53
N ARG A 81 -6.27 -14.56 -10.15
CA ARG A 81 -7.30 -15.54 -10.51
C ARG A 81 -6.81 -16.97 -10.32
N LEU A 82 -7.68 -17.87 -9.89
CA LEU A 82 -7.42 -19.29 -9.79
C LEU A 82 -7.89 -19.98 -11.08
N VAL A 83 -6.93 -20.40 -11.90
CA VAL A 83 -7.19 -21.01 -13.21
C VAL A 83 -6.63 -22.43 -13.29
N MET A 84 -7.26 -23.27 -14.12
CA MET A 84 -6.68 -24.55 -14.51
C MET A 84 -5.49 -24.30 -15.43
N SER A 85 -4.31 -24.73 -15.02
CA SER A 85 -3.16 -24.83 -15.91
C SER A 85 -3.37 -25.91 -16.97
N GLU A 86 -2.65 -25.82 -18.08
CA GLU A 86 -2.64 -26.82 -19.17
C GLU A 86 -2.35 -28.25 -18.67
N ASN A 87 -1.58 -28.36 -17.57
CA ASN A 87 -1.21 -29.63 -16.96
C ASN A 87 -2.26 -30.19 -15.97
N GLY A 88 -3.44 -29.56 -15.87
CA GLY A 88 -4.51 -30.03 -14.97
C GLY A 88 -4.27 -29.71 -13.49
N HIS A 89 -3.43 -28.72 -13.17
CA HIS A 89 -3.25 -28.20 -11.80
C HIS A 89 -3.85 -26.80 -11.63
N LEU A 90 -4.50 -26.54 -10.49
CA LEU A 90 -5.00 -25.20 -10.16
C LEU A 90 -3.82 -24.28 -9.81
N VAL A 91 -3.72 -23.14 -10.51
CA VAL A 91 -2.64 -22.16 -10.33
C VAL A 91 -3.24 -20.78 -10.14
N ARG A 92 -2.65 -20.00 -9.22
CA ARG A 92 -2.96 -18.58 -9.07
C ARG A 92 -2.18 -17.78 -10.12
N GLN A 93 -2.88 -17.22 -11.09
CA GLN A 93 -2.34 -16.36 -12.13
C GLN A 93 -2.54 -14.88 -11.74
N PHE A 94 -1.58 -14.03 -12.11
CA PHE A 94 -1.64 -12.59 -11.91
C PHE A 94 -1.51 -11.90 -13.26
N ASP A 95 -2.59 -11.27 -13.70
CA ASP A 95 -2.63 -10.51 -14.95
C ASP A 95 -2.55 -9.01 -14.64
N GLN A 96 -1.54 -8.34 -15.18
CA GLN A 96 -1.33 -6.92 -14.91
C GLN A 96 -2.48 -6.07 -15.48
N LEU A 97 -3.01 -5.16 -14.67
CA LEU A 97 -3.98 -4.15 -15.07
C LEU A 97 -3.25 -2.82 -15.29
N LEU A 98 -3.01 -2.46 -16.56
CA LEU A 98 -2.25 -1.26 -16.92
C LEU A 98 -2.95 0.02 -16.45
N LEU A 99 -2.31 0.74 -15.53
CA LEU A 99 -2.81 2.02 -15.04
C LEU A 99 -2.55 3.13 -16.06
N VAL A 100 -3.47 4.10 -16.13
CA VAL A 100 -3.26 5.36 -16.87
C VAL A 100 -2.02 6.09 -16.34
N GLN A 101 -1.83 6.06 -15.03
CA GLN A 101 -0.65 6.58 -14.35
C GLN A 101 -0.24 5.62 -13.23
N SER A 102 0.77 4.80 -13.50
CA SER A 102 1.38 3.90 -12.52
C SER A 102 2.45 4.58 -11.66
N HIS A 103 3.06 5.65 -12.15
CA HIS A 103 4.10 6.40 -11.45
C HIS A 103 3.60 7.80 -11.04
N VAL A 104 3.69 8.09 -9.74
CA VAL A 104 3.35 9.38 -9.14
C VAL A 104 4.58 9.96 -8.47
N PRO A 105 5.19 11.04 -9.01
CA PRO A 105 6.43 11.59 -8.45
C PRO A 105 6.32 12.03 -6.99
N VAL A 106 5.16 12.54 -6.58
CA VAL A 106 4.90 13.10 -5.25
C VAL A 106 3.47 12.79 -4.81
N LEU A 107 3.32 11.99 -3.75
CA LEU A 107 2.04 11.74 -3.09
C LEU A 107 1.95 12.53 -1.77
N ARG A 108 1.27 13.68 -1.81
CA ARG A 108 1.08 14.55 -0.63
C ARG A 108 -0.16 14.20 0.19
N PHE A 109 -1.30 14.00 -0.46
CA PHE A 109 -2.58 13.71 0.22
C PHE A 109 -3.22 12.45 -0.35
N ALA A 110 -3.95 12.53 -1.45
CA ALA A 110 -4.68 11.42 -2.04
C ALA A 110 -4.52 11.42 -3.56
N PHE A 111 -4.61 10.23 -4.14
CA PHE A 111 -4.52 10.01 -5.58
C PHE A 111 -5.52 8.93 -5.97
N VAL A 112 -6.23 9.13 -7.09
CA VAL A 112 -7.12 8.13 -7.68
C VAL A 112 -6.41 7.56 -8.89
N MET A 113 -6.13 6.26 -8.84
CA MET A 113 -5.57 5.52 -9.95
C MET A 113 -6.71 4.96 -10.77
N ALA A 114 -6.52 4.91 -12.09
CA ALA A 114 -7.49 4.37 -13.01
C ALA A 114 -6.83 3.34 -13.95
N HIS A 115 -7.50 2.21 -14.13
CA HIS A 115 -7.23 1.25 -15.20
C HIS A 115 -8.39 1.30 -16.19
N VAL A 116 -8.11 1.63 -17.45
CA VAL A 116 -9.13 1.66 -18.50
C VAL A 116 -9.46 0.22 -18.92
N ILE A 117 -10.74 -0.14 -18.84
CA ILE A 117 -11.23 -1.46 -19.22
C ILE A 117 -11.53 -1.44 -20.73
N GLY A 118 -10.47 -1.41 -21.54
CA GLY A 118 -10.53 -1.54 -22.99
C GLY A 118 -10.42 -3.00 -23.46
N PRO A 119 -10.43 -3.28 -24.77
CA PRO A 119 -10.36 -4.63 -25.32
C PRO A 119 -9.15 -5.47 -24.86
N GLU A 120 -8.02 -4.83 -24.59
CA GLU A 120 -6.78 -5.45 -24.10
C GLU A 120 -6.78 -5.70 -22.58
N SER A 121 -7.80 -5.21 -21.86
CA SER A 121 -7.90 -5.40 -20.41
C SER A 121 -8.27 -6.84 -20.06
N PRO A 122 -7.59 -7.48 -19.10
CA PRO A 122 -8.00 -8.77 -18.55
C PRO A 122 -9.42 -8.77 -17.94
N LEU A 123 -9.97 -7.60 -17.62
CA LEU A 123 -11.34 -7.44 -17.11
C LEU A 123 -12.38 -7.30 -18.22
N HIS A 124 -11.97 -7.09 -19.47
CA HIS A 124 -12.89 -6.85 -20.56
C HIS A 124 -13.69 -8.11 -20.90
N GLY A 125 -15.02 -7.96 -20.98
CA GLY A 125 -15.93 -9.07 -21.30
C GLY A 125 -16.10 -10.11 -20.20
N LYS A 126 -15.48 -9.94 -19.02
CA LYS A 126 -15.63 -10.87 -17.89
C LYS A 126 -16.97 -10.69 -17.19
N SER A 127 -17.69 -11.79 -17.00
CA SER A 127 -18.91 -11.81 -16.20
C SER A 127 -18.59 -11.93 -14.70
N MET A 128 -19.48 -11.41 -13.84
CA MET A 128 -19.33 -11.56 -12.39
C MET A 128 -19.28 -13.02 -11.94
N ALA A 129 -20.06 -13.88 -12.58
CA ALA A 129 -20.08 -15.32 -12.28
C ALA A 129 -18.74 -15.99 -12.60
N GLU A 130 -18.07 -15.60 -13.69
CA GLU A 130 -16.72 -16.08 -14.01
C GLU A 130 -15.71 -15.62 -12.98
N LEU A 131 -15.74 -14.33 -12.62
CA LEU A 131 -14.81 -13.75 -11.64
C LEU A 131 -14.97 -14.41 -10.27
N GLU A 132 -16.20 -14.71 -9.85
CA GLU A 132 -16.46 -15.41 -8.59
C GLU A 132 -15.96 -16.86 -8.64
N LYS A 133 -16.22 -17.58 -9.76
CA LYS A 133 -15.75 -18.96 -9.95
C LYS A 133 -14.22 -19.07 -9.98
N GLU A 134 -13.55 -18.07 -10.54
CA GLU A 134 -12.09 -17.97 -10.61
C GLU A 134 -11.47 -17.44 -9.30
N GLU A 135 -12.24 -17.25 -8.21
CA GLU A 135 -11.81 -16.58 -6.97
C GLU A 135 -11.03 -15.29 -7.25
N ALA A 136 -11.55 -14.46 -8.16
CA ALA A 136 -10.82 -13.32 -8.67
C ALA A 136 -10.72 -12.19 -7.63
N GLU A 137 -9.53 -11.60 -7.53
CA GLU A 137 -9.24 -10.45 -6.67
C GLU A 137 -8.42 -9.41 -7.42
N ILE A 138 -8.66 -8.13 -7.14
CA ILE A 138 -7.81 -7.04 -7.58
C ILE A 138 -6.75 -6.79 -6.51
N VAL A 139 -5.51 -7.17 -6.79
CA VAL A 139 -4.37 -6.93 -5.90
C VAL A 139 -3.71 -5.62 -6.28
N VAL A 140 -3.46 -4.77 -5.29
CA VAL A 140 -2.78 -3.49 -5.46
C VAL A 140 -1.54 -3.47 -4.57
N THR A 141 -0.40 -3.13 -5.15
CA THR A 141 0.85 -2.92 -4.44
C THR A 141 1.35 -1.50 -4.70
N VAL A 142 1.84 -0.86 -3.65
CA VAL A 142 2.38 0.51 -3.70
C VAL A 142 3.75 0.50 -3.07
N THR A 143 4.71 1.08 -3.79
CA THR A 143 6.08 1.31 -3.31
C THR A 143 6.41 2.79 -3.48
N GLY A 144 7.32 3.29 -2.66
CA GLY A 144 7.78 4.68 -2.76
C GLY A 144 8.80 5.00 -1.68
N THR A 145 9.27 6.24 -1.61
CA THR A 145 10.27 6.67 -0.62
C THR A 145 9.66 7.70 0.33
N ASP A 146 9.66 7.42 1.64
CA ASP A 146 9.21 8.39 2.65
C ASP A 146 10.25 9.50 2.79
N GLU A 147 9.85 10.75 2.53
CA GLU A 147 10.73 11.92 2.53
C GLU A 147 11.39 12.17 3.90
N ALA A 148 10.67 11.92 5.00
CA ALA A 148 11.17 12.22 6.34
C ALA A 148 12.21 11.21 6.83
N LEU A 149 12.08 9.95 6.40
CA LEU A 149 12.99 8.87 6.79
C LEU A 149 14.04 8.55 5.72
N GLY A 150 13.84 8.96 4.48
CA GLY A 150 14.71 8.60 3.34
C GLY A 150 14.71 7.11 3.03
N GLN A 151 13.65 6.39 3.41
CA GLN A 151 13.56 4.93 3.29
C GLN A 151 12.40 4.51 2.41
N THR A 152 12.56 3.39 1.71
CA THR A 152 11.49 2.78 0.91
C THR A 152 10.37 2.26 1.80
N VAL A 153 9.14 2.59 1.41
CA VAL A 153 7.89 2.16 2.02
C VAL A 153 7.12 1.26 1.07
N PHE A 154 6.41 0.30 1.65
CA PHE A 154 5.62 -0.69 0.92
C PHE A 154 4.23 -0.78 1.55
N ALA A 155 3.20 -0.83 0.71
CA ALA A 155 1.83 -1.06 1.12
C ALA A 155 1.13 -1.97 0.10
N ARG A 156 0.16 -2.78 0.55
CA ARG A 156 -0.64 -3.63 -0.34
C ARG A 156 -2.07 -3.73 0.14
N THR A 157 -2.99 -3.97 -0.79
CA THR A 157 -4.38 -4.36 -0.50
C THR A 157 -4.89 -5.33 -1.57
N ALA A 158 -6.03 -5.97 -1.30
CA ALA A 158 -6.74 -6.79 -2.26
C ALA A 158 -8.25 -6.50 -2.17
N TYR A 159 -8.91 -6.43 -3.31
CA TYR A 159 -10.36 -6.26 -3.42
C TYR A 159 -10.97 -7.47 -4.09
N ARG A 160 -11.88 -8.13 -3.37
CA ARG A 160 -12.83 -9.06 -3.98
C ARG A 160 -13.89 -8.29 -4.75
N PHE A 161 -14.50 -8.93 -5.75
CA PHE A 161 -15.48 -8.26 -6.63
C PHE A 161 -16.79 -7.87 -5.94
N ASP A 162 -17.11 -8.41 -4.76
CA ASP A 162 -18.19 -7.93 -3.90
C ASP A 162 -17.93 -6.52 -3.32
N ARG A 163 -16.67 -6.06 -3.33
CA ARG A 163 -16.26 -4.70 -2.94
C ARG A 163 -15.94 -3.79 -4.13
N VAL A 164 -16.31 -4.22 -5.34
CA VAL A 164 -16.15 -3.43 -6.58
C VAL A 164 -17.51 -2.93 -7.02
N HIS A 165 -17.73 -1.61 -6.96
CA HIS A 165 -19.02 -1.00 -7.29
C HIS A 165 -19.05 -0.45 -8.71
N HIS A 166 -19.97 -0.96 -9.53
CA HIS A 166 -20.18 -0.48 -10.91
C HIS A 166 -21.00 0.80 -10.98
N ASN A 167 -20.72 1.66 -11.95
CA ASN A 167 -21.40 2.95 -12.15
C ASN A 167 -21.34 3.84 -10.91
N HIS A 168 -20.20 3.79 -10.22
CA HIS A 168 -19.90 4.67 -9.09
C HIS A 168 -18.60 5.42 -9.35
N ARG A 169 -18.47 6.58 -8.74
CA ARG A 169 -17.22 7.32 -8.66
C ARG A 169 -16.94 7.68 -7.21
N PHE A 170 -15.68 7.96 -6.90
CA PHE A 170 -15.36 8.46 -5.58
C PHE A 170 -15.81 9.91 -5.44
N VAL A 171 -16.36 10.23 -4.27
CA VAL A 171 -16.74 11.58 -3.89
C VAL A 171 -15.51 12.49 -3.82
N ASP A 172 -15.62 13.75 -4.24
CA ASP A 172 -14.53 14.72 -4.10
C ASP A 172 -14.24 15.05 -2.63
N ILE A 173 -12.97 15.02 -2.29
CA ILE A 173 -12.44 15.25 -0.94
C ILE A 173 -11.55 16.49 -0.88
N VAL A 174 -11.24 17.11 -2.01
CA VAL A 174 -10.41 18.31 -2.08
C VAL A 174 -11.31 19.53 -2.03
N LEU A 175 -11.17 20.31 -0.95
CA LEU A 175 -11.99 21.48 -0.67
C LEU A 175 -11.14 22.74 -0.80
N SER A 176 -11.64 23.71 -1.55
CA SER A 176 -11.08 25.06 -1.54
C SER A 176 -11.66 25.83 -0.36
N ARG A 177 -10.79 26.36 0.51
CA ARG A 177 -11.22 27.20 1.63
C ARG A 177 -11.33 28.67 1.22
N PRO A 178 -12.16 29.47 1.94
CA PRO A 178 -12.30 30.91 1.67
C PRO A 178 -10.98 31.70 1.77
N ASP A 179 -9.98 31.20 2.50
CA ASP A 179 -8.66 31.80 2.65
C ASP A 179 -7.68 31.42 1.52
N GLY A 180 -8.16 30.72 0.48
CA GLY A 180 -7.37 30.27 -0.66
C GLY A 180 -6.55 29.00 -0.40
N ARG A 181 -6.63 28.41 0.80
CA ARG A 181 -5.94 27.15 1.11
C ARG A 181 -6.74 25.96 0.62
N ILE A 182 -6.03 24.90 0.25
CA ILE A 182 -6.63 23.60 -0.03
C ILE A 182 -6.72 22.81 1.27
N ALA A 183 -7.90 22.25 1.53
CA ALA A 183 -8.12 21.27 2.58
C ALA A 183 -8.52 19.94 1.97
N VAL A 184 -8.16 18.84 2.63
CA VAL A 184 -8.55 17.50 2.22
C VAL A 184 -9.36 16.86 3.33
N ASP A 185 -10.60 16.49 3.03
CA ASP A 185 -11.51 15.87 3.97
C ASP A 185 -11.39 14.34 3.92
N TYR A 186 -10.57 13.79 4.81
CA TYR A 186 -10.37 12.34 4.92
C TYR A 186 -11.58 11.60 5.49
N THR A 187 -12.56 12.30 6.09
CA THR A 187 -13.77 11.62 6.61
C THR A 187 -14.62 11.02 5.49
N ARG A 188 -14.54 11.62 4.29
CA ARG A 188 -15.22 11.18 3.06
C ARG A 188 -14.32 10.36 2.14
N PHE A 189 -13.15 9.95 2.62
CA PHE A 189 -12.14 9.28 1.78
C PHE A 189 -12.67 8.01 1.12
N HIS A 190 -13.48 7.25 1.85
CA HIS A 190 -14.07 6.00 1.38
C HIS A 190 -15.43 6.19 0.69
N ASP A 191 -15.97 7.41 0.66
CA ASP A 191 -17.30 7.68 0.15
C ASP A 191 -17.32 7.56 -1.38
N ILE A 192 -18.38 6.93 -1.86
CA ILE A 192 -18.68 6.74 -3.27
C ILE A 192 -20.07 7.29 -3.58
N GLU A 193 -20.24 7.82 -4.77
CA GLU A 193 -21.53 8.27 -5.28
C GLU A 193 -21.83 7.59 -6.61
N LYS A 194 -23.12 7.41 -6.91
CA LYS A 194 -23.56 6.90 -8.20
C LYS A 194 -23.25 7.93 -9.28
N HIS A 195 -22.80 7.44 -10.42
CA HIS A 195 -22.64 8.25 -11.62
C HIS A 195 -24.01 8.70 -12.15
#